data_AF-A0A7G6WX84-F1
#
_entry.id   AF-A0A7G6WX84-F1
#
_cell.length_a   1.000
_cell.length_b   1.000
_cell.length_c   1.000
_cell.angle_alpha   90.00
_cell.angle_beta   90.00
_cell.angle_gamma   90.00
#
_symmetry.space_group_name_H-M   'P 1'
#
loop_
_entity.id
_entity.type
_entity.pdbx_description
1 polymer ?
#
loop_
_entity_poly.entity_id
_entity_poly.type
_entity_poly.pdbx_seq_one_letter_code
_entity_poly.pdbx_strand_id
1 'polypeptide(L)'
;MEITDRSDLGSDLFAPTTQQAGLPYWGYELITHVQAGDIVLHWHKSLIGEPAIVGWSIATGVYEDTNISWQARGTVGRIRGTLDARPAWRMPLENYTPFIEPITVEDVRAHDMALRDVQADLESRYLGTLYFAFGFSDKRSLRAQQTYFVKMPREVLDELVSWRSWISSRHQARRRAELEERPNVQVPATWQMPLFAAPLNGVPSSWRLTGMRRALSARSGCGLPCLSPPRSRGADHRRRQHPTSSWGLPDRQ
;
A
#
# COMPACT_ATOMS: atom_id res chain seq x y z
N MET A 1 1.68 6.03 -6.14
CA MET A 1 1.82 4.76 -6.88
C MET A 1 3.23 4.70 -7.41
N GLU A 2 3.93 3.61 -7.12
CA GLU A 2 5.26 3.30 -7.65
C GLU A 2 5.13 2.63 -9.02
N ILE A 3 5.93 3.04 -10.00
CA ILE A 3 5.99 2.47 -11.34
C ILE A 3 7.37 1.85 -11.53
N THR A 4 7.42 0.51 -11.57
CA THR A 4 8.69 -0.21 -11.41
C THR A 4 8.74 -1.53 -12.16
N ASP A 5 9.94 -2.06 -12.24
CA ASP A 5 10.32 -3.40 -12.72
C ASP A 5 11.30 -4.05 -11.73
N ARG A 6 11.27 -3.59 -10.47
CA ARG A 6 12.01 -4.13 -9.35
C ARG A 6 11.41 -5.46 -8.89
N SER A 7 12.26 -6.43 -8.59
CA SER A 7 11.86 -7.74 -8.04
C SER A 7 11.50 -7.69 -6.55
N ASP A 8 12.01 -6.71 -5.82
CA ASP A 8 11.82 -6.50 -4.38
C ASP A 8 10.66 -5.55 -4.09
N LEU A 9 9.50 -5.80 -4.70
CA LEU A 9 8.30 -4.97 -4.53
C LEU A 9 7.90 -4.83 -3.06
N GLY A 10 7.52 -3.60 -2.68
CA GLY A 10 7.02 -3.31 -1.34
C GLY A 10 8.06 -3.35 -0.23
N SER A 11 9.35 -3.43 -0.58
CA SER A 11 10.46 -3.27 0.40
C SER A 11 10.66 -1.80 0.81
N ASP A 12 10.74 -0.90 -0.17
CA ASP A 12 10.90 0.53 0.03
C ASP A 12 10.50 1.34 -1.22
N LEU A 13 10.29 2.64 -1.04
CA LEU A 13 10.46 3.62 -2.10
C LEU A 13 11.92 4.05 -2.09
N PHE A 14 12.63 3.84 -3.20
CA PHE A 14 14.05 4.13 -3.28
C PHE A 14 14.39 4.83 -4.57
N ALA A 15 14.62 6.14 -4.49
CA ALA A 15 14.92 6.96 -5.65
C ALA A 15 16.11 7.90 -5.43
N PRO A 16 16.89 8.16 -6.49
CA PRO A 16 17.88 9.24 -6.50
C PRO A 16 17.26 10.60 -6.16
N THR A 17 18.02 11.49 -5.52
CA THR A 17 17.52 12.86 -5.24
C THR A 17 17.44 13.73 -6.49
N THR A 18 18.19 13.38 -7.55
CA THR A 18 18.25 14.11 -8.82
C THR A 18 18.28 13.16 -10.03
N GLN A 19 17.86 13.66 -11.19
CA GLN A 19 18.05 12.95 -12.46
C GLN A 19 19.54 12.89 -12.85
N GLN A 20 19.88 12.15 -13.91
CA GLN A 20 21.27 11.94 -14.32
C GLN A 20 22.03 13.25 -14.63
N ALA A 21 21.32 14.31 -15.04
CA ALA A 21 21.90 15.64 -15.26
C ALA A 21 22.09 16.48 -13.97
N GLY A 22 21.84 15.91 -12.78
CA GLY A 22 21.95 16.60 -11.50
C GLY A 22 20.81 17.57 -11.17
N LEU A 23 19.74 17.59 -11.99
CA LEU A 23 18.58 18.46 -11.75
C LEU A 23 17.52 17.76 -10.88
N PRO A 24 16.71 18.52 -10.11
CA PRO A 24 15.54 17.98 -9.44
C PRO A 24 14.61 17.28 -10.42
N TYR A 25 13.99 16.20 -9.97
CA TYR A 25 13.01 15.47 -10.74
C TYR A 25 11.80 15.15 -9.87
N TRP A 26 10.66 15.71 -10.24
CA TRP A 26 9.42 15.63 -9.47
C TRP A 26 9.02 14.19 -9.13
N GLY A 27 9.28 13.24 -10.03
CA GLY A 27 8.94 11.84 -9.84
C GLY A 27 9.71 11.14 -8.73
N TYR A 28 10.87 11.68 -8.33
CA TYR A 28 11.63 11.19 -7.18
C TYR A 28 11.28 11.97 -5.93
N GLU A 29 11.14 13.29 -6.07
CA GLU A 29 10.83 14.20 -4.96
C GLU A 29 9.49 13.89 -4.29
N LEU A 30 8.51 13.36 -5.03
CA LEU A 30 7.22 12.96 -4.46
C LEU A 30 7.31 11.96 -3.29
N ILE A 31 8.41 11.18 -3.16
CA ILE A 31 8.62 10.29 -2.00
C ILE A 31 8.66 11.08 -0.69
N THR A 32 9.23 12.29 -0.71
CA THR A 32 9.37 13.14 0.48
C THR A 32 8.04 13.69 1.01
N HIS A 33 6.97 13.57 0.21
CA HIS A 33 5.63 14.00 0.58
C HIS A 33 4.77 12.86 1.16
N VAL A 34 5.23 11.60 1.06
CA VAL A 34 4.49 10.43 1.56
C VAL A 34 4.45 10.46 3.09
N GLN A 35 3.27 10.23 3.65
CA GLN A 35 3.02 10.23 5.09
C GLN A 35 2.91 8.81 5.65
N ALA A 36 3.04 8.70 6.97
CA ALA A 36 2.86 7.43 7.66
C ALA A 36 1.42 6.92 7.47
N GLY A 37 1.28 5.66 7.06
CA GLY A 37 -0.02 5.05 6.79
C GLY A 37 -0.54 5.24 5.37
N ASP A 38 0.13 6.02 4.52
CA ASP A 38 -0.24 6.14 3.10
C ASP A 38 -0.14 4.79 2.40
N ILE A 39 -1.07 4.56 1.46
CA ILE A 39 -1.09 3.35 0.64
C ILE A 39 -0.25 3.57 -0.60
N VAL A 40 0.76 2.73 -0.77
CA VAL A 40 1.61 2.70 -1.96
C VAL A 40 1.18 1.56 -2.85
N LEU A 41 0.54 1.87 -3.98
CA LEU A 41 0.24 0.90 -5.03
C LEU A 41 1.48 0.66 -5.89
N HIS A 42 1.69 -0.59 -6.30
CA HIS A 42 2.82 -0.99 -7.13
C HIS A 42 2.34 -1.35 -8.55
N TRP A 43 2.61 -0.46 -9.49
CA TRP A 43 2.51 -0.74 -10.93
C TRP A 43 3.79 -1.44 -11.39
N HIS A 44 3.71 -2.72 -11.70
CA HIS A 44 4.84 -3.48 -12.22
C HIS A 44 4.73 -3.67 -13.73
N LYS A 45 5.83 -3.45 -14.46
CA LYS A 45 5.83 -3.42 -15.94
C LYS A 45 5.63 -4.79 -16.61
N SER A 46 6.02 -5.88 -15.95
CA SER A 46 6.02 -7.21 -16.59
C SER A 46 5.89 -8.40 -15.62
N LEU A 47 5.47 -8.20 -14.37
CA LEU A 47 5.56 -9.26 -13.34
C LEU A 47 4.65 -10.44 -13.69
N ILE A 48 3.49 -10.14 -14.27
CA ILE A 48 2.48 -11.10 -14.67
C ILE A 48 2.44 -11.31 -16.20
N GLY A 49 3.49 -10.92 -16.91
CA GLY A 49 3.56 -10.93 -18.37
C GLY A 49 3.13 -9.62 -19.05
N GLU A 50 2.42 -8.73 -18.33
CA GLU A 50 2.01 -7.41 -18.81
C GLU A 50 2.04 -6.34 -17.70
N PRO A 51 1.94 -5.04 -18.05
CA PRO A 51 1.89 -3.96 -17.08
C PRO A 51 0.60 -4.00 -16.24
N ALA A 52 0.72 -3.98 -14.91
CA ALA A 52 -0.43 -4.05 -14.02
C ALA A 52 -0.15 -3.44 -12.64
N ILE A 53 -1.20 -3.05 -11.92
CA ILE A 53 -1.14 -2.84 -10.47
C ILE A 53 -1.22 -4.22 -9.81
N VAL A 54 -0.14 -4.65 -9.17
CA VAL A 54 0.02 -6.03 -8.68
C VAL A 54 -0.16 -6.18 -7.17
N GLY A 55 -0.21 -5.07 -6.44
CA GLY A 55 -0.35 -5.07 -5.00
C GLY A 55 -0.15 -3.70 -4.39
N TRP A 56 -0.10 -3.66 -3.06
CA TRP A 56 0.08 -2.44 -2.29
C TRP A 56 0.90 -2.68 -1.03
N SER A 57 1.49 -1.62 -0.50
CA SER A 57 2.19 -1.57 0.79
C SER A 57 1.73 -0.36 1.60
N ILE A 58 2.14 -0.31 2.86
CA ILE A 58 1.93 0.83 3.77
C ILE A 58 3.24 1.60 3.90
N ALA A 59 3.20 2.91 3.71
CA ALA A 59 4.35 3.76 3.95
C ALA A 59 4.57 3.98 5.44
N THR A 60 5.84 3.89 5.86
CA THR A 60 6.26 4.26 7.22
C THR A 60 6.21 5.78 7.43
N GLY A 61 6.25 6.58 6.36
CA GLY A 61 6.22 8.04 6.39
C GLY A 61 7.54 8.71 6.78
N VAL A 62 8.58 7.91 7.05
CA VAL A 62 9.92 8.41 7.36
C VAL A 62 10.85 7.97 6.24
N TYR A 63 11.45 8.93 5.54
CA TYR A 63 12.51 8.67 4.59
C TYR A 63 13.87 9.06 5.17
N GLU A 64 14.92 8.39 4.71
CA GLU A 64 16.32 8.70 5.02
C GLU A 64 17.06 9.17 3.77
N ASP A 65 18.01 10.08 3.96
CA ASP A 65 19.03 10.38 2.96
C ASP A 65 20.08 9.26 2.97
N THR A 66 20.31 8.66 1.81
CA THR A 66 21.23 7.54 1.61
C THR A 66 21.92 7.67 0.26
N ASN A 67 22.59 6.60 -0.19
CA ASN A 67 23.13 6.50 -1.54
C ASN A 67 22.58 5.29 -2.28
N ILE A 68 22.39 5.43 -3.59
CA ILE A 68 22.01 4.34 -4.48
C ILE A 68 23.06 4.18 -5.57
N SER A 69 23.47 2.94 -5.83
CA SER A 69 24.16 2.58 -7.08
C SER A 69 23.09 2.27 -8.11
N TRP A 70 22.80 3.24 -8.98
CA TRP A 70 21.70 3.13 -9.95
C TRP A 70 22.16 3.50 -11.36
N GLN A 71 21.92 2.59 -12.31
CA GLN A 71 22.08 2.88 -13.73
C GLN A 71 20.74 3.32 -14.33
N ALA A 72 20.75 4.44 -15.06
CA ALA A 72 19.59 4.91 -15.79
C ALA A 72 19.14 3.90 -16.84
N ARG A 73 17.88 3.42 -16.74
CA ARG A 73 17.38 2.31 -17.55
C ARG A 73 16.89 2.69 -18.97
N GLY A 74 16.80 3.98 -19.28
CA GLY A 74 16.47 4.48 -20.62
C GLY A 74 17.63 4.34 -21.60
N THR A 75 17.37 4.45 -22.91
CA THR A 75 18.38 4.29 -23.99
C THR A 75 19.61 5.19 -23.79
N VAL A 76 19.41 6.41 -23.29
CA VAL A 76 20.49 7.37 -22.98
C VAL A 76 21.29 6.96 -21.73
N GLY A 77 20.62 6.35 -20.75
CA GLY A 77 21.21 5.93 -19.49
C GLY A 77 22.08 4.67 -19.59
N ARG A 78 21.72 3.74 -20.48
CA ARG A 78 22.51 2.52 -20.75
C ARG A 78 23.88 2.81 -21.37
N ILE A 79 24.00 3.90 -22.14
CA ILE A 79 25.22 4.29 -22.86
C ILE A 79 26.20 5.09 -21.98
N ARG A 80 25.71 5.81 -20.96
CA ARG A 80 26.51 6.75 -20.15
C ARG A 80 26.53 6.49 -18.63
N GLY A 81 25.78 5.51 -18.14
CA GLY A 81 25.66 5.30 -16.69
C GLY A 81 26.90 4.66 -16.09
N THR A 82 27.65 5.42 -15.28
CA THR A 82 28.58 4.84 -14.31
C THR A 82 27.78 4.28 -13.13
N LEU A 83 28.29 3.22 -12.49
CA LEU A 83 27.68 2.58 -11.31
C LEU A 83 27.95 3.35 -10.00
N ASP A 84 28.41 4.60 -10.12
CA ASP A 84 28.83 5.39 -8.99
C ASP A 84 27.65 5.62 -8.05
N ALA A 85 27.91 5.43 -6.76
CA ALA A 85 26.95 5.72 -5.72
C ALA A 85 26.57 7.21 -5.78
N ARG A 86 25.26 7.50 -5.77
CA ARG A 86 24.75 8.87 -5.78
C ARG A 86 23.68 9.08 -4.72
N PRO A 87 23.48 10.32 -4.25
CA PRO A 87 22.49 10.62 -3.22
C PRO A 87 21.09 10.15 -3.62
N ALA A 88 20.38 9.61 -2.63
CA ALA A 88 19.05 9.04 -2.79
C ALA A 88 18.20 9.22 -1.54
N TRP A 89 16.89 9.18 -1.71
CA TRP A 89 15.92 9.01 -0.64
C TRP A 89 15.46 7.57 -0.59
N ARG A 90 15.39 7.03 0.63
CA ARG A 90 14.82 5.71 0.89
C ARG A 90 13.73 5.82 1.94
N MET A 91 12.53 5.36 1.62
CA MET A 91 11.42 5.24 2.56
C MET A 91 11.04 3.76 2.69
N PRO A 92 11.29 3.11 3.84
CA PRO A 92 10.83 1.75 4.07
C PRO A 92 9.31 1.63 3.90
N LEU A 93 8.89 0.53 3.30
CA LEU A 93 7.48 0.15 3.17
C LEU A 93 7.23 -1.12 3.99
N GLU A 94 6.00 -1.25 4.46
CA GLU A 94 5.57 -2.36 5.29
C GLU A 94 4.38 -3.09 4.66
N ASN A 95 4.21 -4.35 5.05
CA ASN A 95 3.00 -5.13 4.77
C ASN A 95 2.65 -5.22 3.28
N TYR A 96 3.64 -5.47 2.43
CA TYR A 96 3.38 -5.74 1.01
C TYR A 96 2.33 -6.85 0.88
N THR A 97 1.22 -6.48 0.23
CA THR A 97 0.08 -7.34 0.02
C THR A 97 -0.20 -7.41 -1.48
N PRO A 98 0.07 -8.57 -2.14
CA PRO A 98 -0.27 -8.74 -3.54
C PRO A 98 -1.80 -8.75 -3.72
N PHE A 99 -2.26 -8.25 -4.86
CA PHE A 99 -3.64 -8.46 -5.28
C PHE A 99 -3.82 -9.90 -5.78
N ILE A 100 -4.96 -10.49 -5.44
CA ILE A 100 -5.38 -11.79 -5.99
C ILE A 100 -5.63 -11.67 -7.49
N GLU A 101 -6.27 -10.57 -7.88
CA GLU A 101 -6.55 -10.19 -9.26
C GLU A 101 -5.85 -8.85 -9.51
N PRO A 102 -4.66 -8.86 -10.15
CA PRO A 102 -3.99 -7.64 -10.56
C PRO A 102 -4.86 -6.80 -11.50
N ILE A 103 -4.71 -5.49 -11.44
CA ILE A 103 -5.41 -4.56 -12.34
C ILE A 103 -4.51 -4.31 -13.54
N THR A 104 -4.81 -4.96 -14.65
CA THR A 104 -4.00 -4.93 -15.87
C THR A 104 -4.12 -3.58 -16.59
N VAL A 105 -3.21 -3.27 -17.51
CA VAL A 105 -3.30 -2.06 -18.33
C VAL A 105 -4.54 -2.07 -19.23
N GLU A 106 -5.02 -3.25 -19.62
CA GLU A 106 -6.26 -3.49 -20.35
C GLU A 106 -7.47 -3.09 -19.48
N ASP A 107 -7.49 -3.49 -18.21
CA ASP A 107 -8.52 -3.06 -17.25
C ASP A 107 -8.52 -1.53 -17.11
N VAL A 108 -7.35 -0.90 -16.95
CA VAL A 108 -7.27 0.56 -16.86
C VAL A 108 -7.77 1.24 -18.14
N ARG A 109 -7.43 0.69 -19.31
CA ARG A 109 -7.87 1.23 -20.61
C ARG A 109 -9.37 1.08 -20.83
N ALA A 110 -10.00 0.04 -20.28
CA ALA A 110 -11.45 -0.11 -20.33
C ALA A 110 -12.17 1.06 -19.61
N HIS A 111 -11.49 1.72 -18.68
CA HIS A 111 -11.99 2.89 -17.94
C HIS A 111 -11.46 4.24 -18.48
N ASP A 112 -10.89 4.30 -19.70
CA ASP A 112 -10.23 5.53 -20.22
C ASP A 112 -11.11 6.78 -20.11
N MET A 113 -12.37 6.71 -20.54
CA MET A 113 -13.29 7.85 -20.47
C MET A 113 -13.58 8.28 -19.03
N ALA A 114 -13.89 7.34 -18.14
CA ALA A 114 -14.17 7.64 -16.74
C ALA A 114 -12.95 8.27 -16.03
N LEU A 115 -11.74 7.78 -16.35
CA LEU A 115 -10.51 8.34 -15.82
C LEU A 115 -10.21 9.77 -16.33
N ARG A 116 -10.62 10.09 -17.56
CA ARG A 116 -10.54 11.47 -18.09
C ARG A 116 -11.49 12.39 -17.33
N ASP A 117 -12.71 11.94 -17.06
CA ASP A 117 -13.68 12.71 -16.29
C ASP A 117 -13.19 12.96 -14.86
N VAL A 118 -12.62 11.94 -14.21
CA VAL A 118 -11.96 12.08 -12.90
C VAL A 118 -10.82 13.10 -12.95
N GLN A 119 -9.97 13.05 -13.98
CA GLN A 119 -8.89 14.03 -14.11
C GLN A 119 -9.44 15.45 -14.27
N ALA A 120 -10.41 15.65 -15.17
CA ALA A 120 -11.01 16.96 -15.43
C ALA A 120 -11.67 17.55 -14.18
N ASP A 121 -12.40 16.73 -13.41
CA ASP A 121 -12.98 17.13 -12.13
C ASP A 121 -11.90 17.55 -11.13
N LEU A 122 -10.84 16.76 -10.98
CA LEU A 122 -9.72 17.08 -10.09
C LEU A 122 -8.99 18.37 -10.50
N GLU A 123 -8.77 18.59 -11.79
CA GLU A 123 -8.15 19.83 -12.31
C GLU A 123 -9.02 21.06 -12.06
N SER A 124 -10.35 20.90 -11.99
CA SER A 124 -11.26 21.99 -11.62
C SER A 124 -11.20 22.35 -10.12
N ARG A 125 -10.90 21.36 -9.26
CA ARG A 125 -10.89 21.51 -7.80
C ARG A 125 -9.55 21.94 -7.23
N TYR A 126 -8.44 21.57 -7.88
CA TYR A 126 -7.10 21.75 -7.35
C TYR A 126 -6.23 22.58 -8.29
N LEU A 127 -5.55 23.59 -7.74
CA LEU A 127 -4.57 24.39 -8.48
C LEU A 127 -3.25 23.64 -8.62
N GLY A 128 -2.61 23.77 -9.78
CA GLY A 128 -1.28 23.22 -10.06
C GLY A 128 -1.29 21.84 -10.70
N THR A 129 -0.13 21.18 -10.70
CA THR A 129 0.03 19.87 -11.34
C THR A 129 -0.48 18.74 -10.44
N LEU A 130 -1.38 17.91 -10.95
CA LEU A 130 -1.92 16.77 -10.20
C LEU A 130 -0.92 15.63 -9.98
N TYR A 131 0.13 15.55 -10.79
CA TYR A 131 1.06 14.42 -10.86
C TYR A 131 0.31 13.09 -11.06
N PHE A 132 -0.68 13.13 -11.96
CA PHE A 132 -1.68 12.08 -12.18
C PHE A 132 -1.04 10.76 -12.65
N ALA A 133 -1.62 9.63 -12.23
CA ALA A 133 -1.01 8.30 -12.42
C ALA A 133 -0.92 7.83 -13.88
N PHE A 134 -1.85 8.28 -14.72
CA PHE A 134 -1.98 7.86 -16.11
C PHE A 134 -1.77 9.03 -17.07
N GLY A 135 -1.29 8.72 -18.27
CA GLY A 135 -1.12 9.69 -19.36
C GLY A 135 -2.16 9.46 -20.44
N PHE A 136 -2.90 10.51 -20.77
CA PHE A 136 -3.90 10.51 -21.85
C PHE A 136 -3.31 11.04 -23.15
N SER A 137 -3.78 10.51 -24.27
CA SER A 137 -3.41 10.96 -25.61
C SER A 137 -4.51 10.61 -26.59
N ASP A 138 -4.74 11.46 -27.59
CA ASP A 138 -5.65 11.14 -28.69
C ASP A 138 -5.00 10.23 -29.74
N LYS A 139 -3.67 10.05 -29.66
CA LYS A 139 -2.86 9.29 -30.63
C LYS A 139 -2.38 7.95 -30.09
N ARG A 140 -2.39 7.75 -28.78
CA ARG A 140 -1.84 6.58 -28.11
C ARG A 140 -2.82 6.10 -27.05
N SER A 141 -2.89 4.79 -26.86
CA SER A 141 -3.67 4.22 -25.77
C SER A 141 -3.16 4.72 -24.42
N LEU A 142 -4.09 4.78 -23.46
CA LEU A 142 -3.79 5.09 -22.08
C LEU A 142 -2.71 4.16 -21.54
N ARG A 143 -1.81 4.75 -20.74
CA ARG A 143 -0.71 4.07 -20.06
C ARG A 143 -0.40 4.76 -18.74
N ALA A 144 0.21 4.04 -17.82
CA ALA A 144 0.84 4.65 -16.66
C ALA A 144 1.93 5.66 -17.09
N GLN A 145 2.16 6.67 -16.27
CA GLN A 145 3.21 7.66 -16.52
C GLN A 145 4.60 7.03 -16.66
N GLN A 146 5.47 7.65 -17.44
CA GLN A 146 6.87 7.23 -17.57
C GLN A 146 7.75 7.93 -16.53
N THR A 147 7.44 7.70 -15.26
CA THR A 147 8.16 8.24 -14.10
C THR A 147 8.35 7.13 -13.06
N TYR A 148 8.98 7.45 -11.92
CA TYR A 148 9.10 6.52 -10.79
C TYR A 148 7.88 6.55 -9.87
N PHE A 149 7.45 7.73 -9.45
CA PHE A 149 6.36 7.89 -8.49
C PHE A 149 5.34 8.94 -8.96
N VAL A 150 4.06 8.67 -8.71
CA VAL A 150 2.91 9.51 -9.08
C VAL A 150 1.87 9.54 -7.96
N LYS A 151 1.01 10.56 -7.97
CA LYS A 151 -0.17 10.59 -7.11
C LYS A 151 -1.25 9.71 -7.72
N MET A 152 -1.94 8.97 -6.85
CA MET A 152 -3.10 8.16 -7.21
C MET A 152 -4.29 8.70 -6.42
N PRO A 153 -5.07 9.63 -7.00
CA PRO A 153 -6.26 10.16 -6.35
C PRO A 153 -7.22 9.03 -5.97
N ARG A 154 -7.97 9.22 -4.89
CA ARG A 154 -8.92 8.22 -4.40
C ARG A 154 -9.98 7.91 -5.47
N GLU A 155 -10.42 8.93 -6.19
CA GLU A 155 -11.41 8.84 -7.25
C GLU A 155 -10.97 7.87 -8.35
N VAL A 156 -9.66 7.83 -8.67
CA VAL A 156 -9.11 6.86 -9.64
C VAL A 156 -9.21 5.43 -9.10
N LEU A 157 -9.05 5.24 -7.78
CA LEU A 157 -9.19 3.92 -7.17
C LEU A 157 -10.65 3.47 -7.12
N ASP A 158 -11.57 4.40 -6.87
CA ASP A 158 -13.00 4.10 -6.89
C ASP A 158 -13.46 3.65 -8.29
N GLU A 159 -12.82 4.16 -9.36
CA GLU A 159 -13.06 3.72 -10.74
C GLU A 159 -12.42 2.37 -11.08
N LEU A 160 -11.14 2.18 -10.75
CA LEU A 160 -10.36 1.01 -11.19
C LEU A 160 -10.55 -0.21 -10.31
N VAL A 161 -10.80 0.00 -9.02
CA VAL A 161 -10.88 -1.07 -8.05
C VAL A 161 -12.35 -1.29 -7.75
N SER A 162 -12.92 -2.36 -8.32
CA SER A 162 -14.15 -2.91 -7.74
C SER A 162 -13.90 -3.14 -6.25
N TRP A 163 -14.72 -2.51 -5.39
CA TRP A 163 -14.61 -2.58 -3.93
C TRP A 163 -14.43 -4.01 -3.39
N ARG A 164 -14.89 -5.03 -4.14
CA ARG A 164 -14.73 -6.45 -3.85
C ARG A 164 -13.27 -6.92 -3.82
N SER A 165 -12.42 -6.47 -4.74
CA SER A 165 -11.01 -6.88 -4.81
C SER A 165 -10.19 -6.25 -3.68
N TRP A 166 -10.54 -5.01 -3.29
CA TRP A 166 -9.91 -4.31 -2.17
C TRP A 166 -10.25 -4.91 -0.80
N ILE A 167 -11.55 -5.19 -0.57
CA ILE A 167 -12.05 -5.83 0.65
C ILE A 167 -11.48 -7.24 0.82
N SER A 168 -11.44 -8.03 -0.26
CA SER A 168 -10.91 -9.40 -0.23
C SER A 168 -9.42 -9.42 0.14
N SER A 169 -8.63 -8.52 -0.44
CA SER A 169 -7.21 -8.39 -0.14
C SER A 169 -6.96 -7.95 1.31
N ARG A 170 -7.70 -6.96 1.82
CA ARG A 170 -7.56 -6.51 3.22
C ARG A 170 -8.00 -7.55 4.25
N HIS A 171 -9.10 -8.27 4.01
CA HIS A 171 -9.53 -9.33 4.93
C HIS A 171 -8.56 -10.51 4.95
N GLN A 172 -7.91 -10.82 3.84
CA GLN A 172 -6.89 -11.86 3.81
C GLN A 172 -5.59 -11.41 4.47
N ALA A 173 -5.12 -10.18 4.22
CA ALA A 173 -3.95 -9.62 4.89
C ALA A 173 -4.13 -9.65 6.42
N ARG A 174 -5.32 -9.22 6.90
CA ARG A 174 -5.66 -9.29 8.33
C ARG A 174 -5.70 -10.73 8.85
N ARG A 175 -6.31 -11.67 8.13
CA ARG A 175 -6.34 -13.08 8.54
C ARG A 175 -4.94 -13.71 8.56
N ARG A 176 -4.07 -13.34 7.63
CA ARG A 176 -2.68 -13.81 7.59
C ARG A 176 -1.88 -13.27 8.77
N ALA A 177 -1.99 -11.98 9.06
CA ALA A 177 -1.39 -11.38 10.25
C ALA A 177 -1.89 -12.06 11.54
N GLU A 178 -3.21 -12.30 11.66
CA GLU A 178 -3.79 -13.02 12.81
C GLU A 178 -3.33 -14.49 12.92
N LEU A 179 -2.94 -15.14 11.81
CA LEU A 179 -2.42 -16.51 11.82
C LEU A 179 -0.91 -16.57 12.12
N GLU A 180 -0.13 -15.60 11.64
CA GLU A 180 1.30 -15.48 11.93
C GLU A 180 1.56 -15.01 13.37
N GLU A 181 0.65 -14.21 13.94
CA GLU A 181 0.74 -13.70 15.31
C GLU A 181 0.17 -14.66 16.37
N ARG A 182 -0.42 -15.80 15.96
CA ARG A 182 -0.79 -16.85 16.91
C ARG A 182 0.49 -17.45 17.49
N PRO A 183 0.78 -17.28 18.80
CA PRO A 183 1.90 -17.97 19.41
C PRO A 183 1.68 -19.47 19.19
N ASN A 184 2.73 -20.16 18.77
CA ASN A 184 2.73 -21.61 18.64
C ASN A 184 2.35 -22.20 20.01
N VAL A 185 1.06 -22.44 20.24
CA VAL A 185 0.56 -23.10 21.43
C VAL A 185 1.02 -24.54 21.32
N GLN A 186 2.20 -24.82 21.86
CA GLN A 186 2.64 -26.18 22.13
C GLN A 186 1.56 -26.79 23.01
N VAL A 187 0.76 -27.68 22.41
CA VAL A 187 -0.21 -28.47 23.14
C VAL A 187 0.63 -29.29 24.14
N PRO A 188 0.44 -29.13 25.47
CA PRO A 188 1.23 -29.87 26.42
C PRO A 188 1.01 -31.38 26.19
N ALA A 189 2.10 -32.14 26.17
CA ALA A 189 2.13 -33.58 25.87
C ALA A 189 1.21 -34.44 26.75
N THR A 190 0.64 -33.87 27.81
CA THR A 190 -0.30 -34.51 28.73
C THR A 190 -1.72 -34.70 28.19
N TRP A 191 -2.05 -34.13 27.02
CA TRP A 191 -3.36 -34.33 26.36
C TRP A 191 -3.37 -35.45 25.30
N GLN A 192 -2.29 -36.20 25.13
CA GLN A 192 -2.32 -37.46 24.38
C GLN A 192 -2.97 -38.53 25.25
N MET A 193 -4.31 -38.54 25.27
CA MET A 193 -5.08 -39.67 25.77
C MET A 193 -4.70 -40.91 24.96
N PRO A 194 -4.27 -42.02 25.60
CA PRO A 194 -4.10 -43.27 24.89
C PRO A 194 -5.45 -43.70 24.32
N LEU A 195 -5.51 -43.95 23.02
CA LEU A 195 -6.59 -44.71 22.40
C LEU A 195 -6.60 -46.11 23.06
N PHE A 196 -7.39 -46.26 24.13
CA PHE A 196 -7.77 -47.57 24.60
C PHE A 196 -8.72 -48.18 23.57
N ALA A 197 -8.16 -48.99 22.68
CA ALA A 197 -8.91 -49.95 21.89
C ALA A 197 -9.47 -51.02 22.86
N ALA A 198 -10.70 -50.84 23.32
CA ALA A 198 -11.44 -51.90 23.97
C ALA A 198 -12.07 -52.81 22.88
N PRO A 199 -11.81 -54.13 22.88
CA PRO A 199 -12.52 -55.04 21.99
C PRO A 199 -13.98 -55.18 22.46
N LEU A 200 -14.91 -54.84 21.58
CA LEU A 200 -16.34 -55.11 21.77
C LEU A 200 -16.61 -56.61 21.62
N ASN A 201 -16.56 -57.35 22.73
CA ASN A 201 -17.16 -58.68 22.82
C ASN A 201 -18.15 -58.70 24.00
N GLY A 202 -19.44 -58.76 23.66
CA GLY A 202 -20.51 -59.21 24.56
C GLY A 202 -21.18 -58.11 25.40
N VAL A 203 -22.19 -57.44 24.84
CA VAL A 203 -23.27 -56.83 25.63
C VAL A 203 -24.63 -57.25 25.05
N PRO A 204 -25.55 -57.84 25.85
CA PRO A 204 -26.86 -58.29 25.39
C PRO A 204 -27.83 -57.14 25.07
N SER A 205 -28.79 -57.45 24.20
CA SER A 205 -29.79 -56.58 23.56
C SER A 205 -30.92 -56.06 24.47
N SER A 206 -30.63 -55.64 25.70
CA SER A 206 -31.67 -55.26 26.67
C SER A 206 -31.40 -53.95 27.43
N TRP A 207 -30.97 -52.88 26.76
CA TRP A 207 -31.04 -51.53 27.34
C TRP A 207 -31.39 -50.51 26.24
N ARG A 208 -32.68 -50.42 25.91
CA ARG A 208 -33.31 -49.23 25.32
C ARG A 208 -33.96 -48.41 26.44
N LEU A 209 -34.11 -47.11 26.18
CA LEU A 209 -34.84 -46.09 26.98
C LEU A 209 -33.97 -45.59 28.14
N THR A 210 -33.91 -44.32 28.53
CA THR A 210 -34.72 -43.10 28.33
C THR A 210 -33.77 -41.97 28.75
N GLY A 211 -33.70 -40.82 28.10
CA GLY A 211 -34.62 -39.72 28.37
C GLY A 211 -33.98 -38.61 29.23
N MET A 212 -34.35 -37.37 28.87
CA MET A 212 -34.31 -36.15 29.70
C MET A 212 -32.93 -35.51 29.99
N ARG A 213 -32.63 -34.32 29.47
CA ARG A 213 -33.24 -32.97 29.65
C ARG A 213 -32.55 -32.18 30.76
N ARG A 214 -32.14 -30.96 30.36
CA ARG A 214 -32.16 -29.70 31.12
C ARG A 214 -31.15 -29.59 32.27
N ALA A 215 -30.64 -28.42 32.64
CA ALA A 215 -30.62 -27.08 32.06
C ALA A 215 -29.79 -26.20 33.03
N LEU A 216 -29.69 -24.92 32.66
CA LEU A 216 -29.57 -23.75 33.56
C LEU A 216 -28.15 -23.50 34.10
N SER A 217 -27.54 -22.36 33.75
CA SER A 217 -27.76 -21.02 34.35
C SER A 217 -26.58 -20.76 35.29
N ALA A 218 -26.02 -19.58 35.49
CA ALA A 218 -26.38 -18.20 35.18
C ALA A 218 -25.13 -17.34 35.40
N ARG A 219 -25.15 -16.11 34.87
CA ARG A 219 -24.79 -14.79 35.49
C ARG A 219 -23.43 -14.70 36.20
N SER A 220 -22.68 -13.60 36.28
CA SER A 220 -22.85 -12.13 36.25
C SER A 220 -21.42 -11.65 36.57
N GLY A 221 -20.87 -10.49 36.19
CA GLY A 221 -21.41 -9.14 36.07
C GLY A 221 -20.31 -8.16 36.55
N CYS A 222 -20.49 -6.87 36.23
CA CYS A 222 -19.80 -5.69 36.78
C CYS A 222 -18.31 -5.52 36.40
N GLY A 223 -17.76 -4.34 36.15
CA GLY A 223 -18.24 -2.95 36.23
C GLY A 223 -17.03 -2.01 36.04
N LEU A 224 -17.27 -0.90 35.33
CA LEU A 224 -16.40 0.28 35.08
C LEU A 224 -15.96 1.01 36.40
N PRO A 225 -15.28 2.19 36.42
CA PRO A 225 -14.79 3.10 35.35
C PRO A 225 -13.40 3.78 35.56
N CYS A 226 -12.97 4.51 34.50
CA CYS A 226 -12.28 5.82 34.40
C CYS A 226 -11.24 6.29 35.44
N LEU A 227 -10.14 6.89 34.94
CA LEU A 227 -9.60 8.20 35.36
C LEU A 227 -8.45 8.67 34.43
N SER A 228 -8.60 9.87 33.84
CA SER A 228 -7.52 10.77 33.36
C SER A 228 -7.41 11.91 34.38
N PRO A 229 -6.29 12.67 34.53
CA PRO A 229 -5.84 13.73 33.58
C PRO A 229 -4.30 14.05 33.74
N PRO A 230 -3.71 15.26 33.49
CA PRO A 230 -4.10 16.47 32.74
C PRO A 230 -3.04 17.02 31.73
N ARG A 231 -3.47 18.08 31.03
CA ARG A 231 -2.73 19.00 30.13
C ARG A 231 -1.61 19.79 30.81
N SER A 232 -0.58 20.16 30.04
CA SER A 232 0.27 21.33 30.29
C SER A 232 0.38 22.22 29.04
N ARG A 233 0.29 23.54 29.29
CA ARG A 233 0.44 24.66 28.35
C ARG A 233 1.92 24.97 28.09
N GLY A 234 2.22 25.53 26.91
CA GLY A 234 3.47 26.25 26.64
C GLY A 234 3.32 27.13 25.40
N ALA A 235 3.32 28.44 25.60
CA ALA A 235 3.52 29.49 24.58
C ALA A 235 4.95 29.36 23.99
N ASP A 236 5.37 29.94 22.86
CA ASP A 236 5.31 31.36 22.50
C ASP A 236 6.00 31.61 21.14
N HIS A 237 5.64 32.73 20.51
CA HIS A 237 6.30 33.55 19.48
C HIS A 237 7.45 33.00 18.59
N ARG A 238 7.27 33.12 17.25
CA ARG A 238 7.86 34.23 16.45
C ARG A 238 7.43 34.21 14.97
N ARG A 239 6.97 35.39 14.52
CA ARG A 239 6.82 35.82 13.13
C ARG A 239 8.18 35.95 12.43
N ARG A 240 8.27 35.49 11.18
CA ARG A 240 9.08 36.08 10.08
C ARG A 240 8.32 35.78 8.78
N GLN A 241 7.51 36.71 8.28
CA GLN A 241 7.82 37.66 7.19
C GLN A 241 8.57 37.03 6.00
N HIS A 242 7.83 36.98 4.89
CA HIS A 242 8.25 36.68 3.52
C HIS A 242 9.34 37.64 3.01
N PRO A 243 10.05 37.21 1.97
CA PRO A 243 10.15 38.05 0.78
C PRO A 243 9.59 37.36 -0.46
N THR A 244 8.72 38.11 -1.13
CA THR A 244 8.21 37.91 -2.48
C THR A 244 9.33 37.98 -3.50
N SER A 245 9.51 36.94 -4.31
CA SER A 245 10.29 37.00 -5.55
C SER A 245 9.35 36.88 -6.73
N SER A 246 9.12 38.02 -7.38
CA SER A 246 8.46 38.17 -8.67
C SER A 246 9.28 37.48 -9.77
N TRP A 247 8.70 36.48 -10.44
CA TRP A 247 9.22 35.96 -11.69
C TRP A 247 8.47 36.63 -12.85
N GLY A 248 9.20 37.44 -13.62
CA GLY A 248 8.71 38.04 -14.85
C GLY A 248 8.52 36.99 -15.94
N LEU A 249 7.36 37.06 -16.60
CA LEU A 249 7.10 36.40 -17.89
C LEU A 249 7.79 37.20 -19.00
N PRO A 250 8.42 36.55 -20.00
CA PRO A 250 8.71 37.20 -21.26
C PRO A 250 7.51 37.14 -22.20
N ASP A 251 7.16 38.30 -22.75
CA ASP A 251 6.28 38.49 -23.89
C ASP A 251 6.71 37.59 -25.07
N ARG A 252 5.71 37.01 -25.76
CA ARG A 252 5.86 36.56 -27.14
C ARG A 252 4.78 37.18 -28.00
N GLN A 253 5.25 37.93 -28.99
CA GLN A 253 4.57 38.17 -30.27
C GLN A 253 4.55 36.87 -31.09
#